data_AF-A0AAD2DI53-F1
#
_entry.id   AF-A0AAD2DI53-F1
#
_cell.length_a   1.000
_cell.length_b   1.000
_cell.length_c   1.000
_cell.angle_alpha   90.00
_cell.angle_beta   90.00
_cell.angle_gamma   90.00
#
_symmetry.space_group_name_H-M   'P 1'
#
loop_
_entity.id
_entity.type
_entity.pdbx_description
1 polymer ?
#
loop_
_entity_poly.entity_id
_entity_poly.type
_entity_poly.pdbx_seq_one_letter_code
_entity_poly.pdbx_strand_id
1 'polypeptide(L)'
;MAKAKPTIILRGLISLSLLIAAIVMLVSYQKVDIMPTGTKFIARYRDWDIFTMSMIVYFIGSIYNFSVLFLCVGSMLWRPIIVVDMILIMIIGGSLSAAWQTFSLIQNGAPYVGWYPICKIVPHFCSCIIGSLSVASIGLVLQLVLLLWCLHYVLNFLLLVESPY
;
A
#
# COMPACT_ATOMS: atom_id res chain seq x y z
N MET A 1 23.86 8.35 16.12
CA MET A 1 23.06 7.20 16.57
C MET A 1 23.21 6.10 15.55
N ALA A 2 23.74 4.93 15.92
CA ALA A 2 23.81 3.79 15.01
C ALA A 2 22.39 3.44 14.55
N LYS A 3 22.20 3.11 13.26
CA LYS A 3 20.92 2.58 12.76
C LYS A 3 20.53 1.45 13.71
N ALA A 4 19.42 1.58 14.44
CA ALA A 4 18.88 0.44 15.13
C ALA A 4 18.62 -0.59 14.03
N LYS A 5 19.35 -1.72 14.07
CA LYS A 5 19.18 -2.87 13.16
C LYS A 5 17.70 -3.13 12.79
N PRO A 6 16.71 -3.03 13.71
CA PRO A 6 15.28 -3.18 13.35
C PRO A 6 14.76 -2.18 12.30
N THR A 7 15.15 -0.90 12.33
CA THR A 7 14.60 0.13 11.42
C THR A 7 14.98 -0.13 9.95
N ILE A 8 16.19 -0.64 9.71
CA ILE A 8 16.66 -1.01 8.36
C ILE A 8 15.81 -2.16 7.83
N ILE A 9 15.66 -3.20 8.65
CA ILE A 9 14.94 -4.42 8.29
C ILE A 9 13.47 -4.08 7.98
N LEU A 10 12.84 -3.26 8.83
CA LEU A 10 11.44 -2.87 8.64
C LEU A 10 11.25 -2.09 7.32
N ARG A 11 12.12 -1.13 7.00
CA ARG A 11 12.03 -0.39 5.73
C ARG A 11 12.24 -1.27 4.50
N GLY A 12 13.16 -2.23 4.58
CA GLY A 12 13.34 -3.24 3.52
C GLY A 12 12.07 -4.07 3.31
N LEU A 13 11.45 -4.52 4.40
CA LEU A 13 10.23 -5.32 4.35
C LEU A 13 9.04 -4.53 3.79
N ILE A 14 8.90 -3.26 4.19
CA ILE A 14 7.87 -2.35 3.68
C ILE A 14 8.05 -2.11 2.17
N SER A 15 9.27 -1.80 1.73
CA SER A 15 9.58 -1.58 0.32
C SER A 15 9.25 -2.81 -0.53
N LEU A 16 9.64 -4.00 -0.07
CA LEU A 16 9.35 -5.26 -0.76
C LEU A 16 7.85 -5.54 -0.81
N SER A 17 7.12 -5.34 0.29
CA SER A 17 5.67 -5.54 0.35
C SER A 17 4.93 -4.65 -0.65
N LEU A 18 5.25 -3.35 -0.69
CA LEU A 18 4.64 -2.40 -1.62
C LEU A 18 5.01 -2.70 -3.08
N LEU A 19 6.25 -3.15 -3.33
CA LEU A 19 6.70 -3.54 -4.67
C LEU A 19 5.95 -4.78 -5.16
N ILE A 20 5.83 -5.82 -4.33
CA ILE A 20 5.08 -7.03 -4.66
C ILE A 20 3.62 -6.68 -4.96
N ALA A 21 2.99 -5.86 -4.12
CA ALA A 21 1.62 -5.41 -4.36
C ALA A 21 1.49 -4.67 -5.70
N ALA A 22 2.38 -3.73 -6.01
CA ALA A 22 2.37 -2.98 -7.26
C ALA A 22 2.61 -3.89 -8.49
N ILE A 23 3.53 -4.85 -8.41
CA ILE A 23 3.81 -5.78 -9.52
C ILE A 23 2.62 -6.71 -9.75
N VAL A 24 2.03 -7.27 -8.69
CA VAL A 24 0.83 -8.12 -8.80
C VAL A 24 -0.32 -7.34 -9.41
N MET A 25 -0.51 -6.07 -9.02
CA MET A 25 -1.50 -5.16 -9.62
C MET A 25 -1.21 -4.86 -11.10
N LEU A 26 0.06 -4.75 -11.49
CA LEU A 26 0.46 -4.47 -12.87
C LEU A 26 0.32 -5.68 -13.80
N VAL A 27 0.67 -6.87 -13.30
CA VAL A 27 0.69 -8.12 -14.09
C VAL A 27 -0.69 -8.79 -14.12
N SER A 28 -1.58 -8.47 -13.19
CA SER A 28 -2.93 -9.05 -13.16
C SER A 28 -3.80 -8.51 -14.30
N TYR A 29 -3.85 -9.27 -15.40
CA TYR A 29 -4.85 -9.13 -16.45
C TYR A 29 -5.59 -10.45 -16.61
N GLN A 30 -6.92 -10.39 -16.76
CA GLN A 30 -7.69 -11.56 -17.13
C GLN A 30 -8.64 -11.22 -18.28
N LYS A 31 -8.54 -11.98 -19.36
CA LYS A 31 -9.48 -11.92 -20.48
C LYS A 31 -10.57 -12.96 -20.21
N VAL A 32 -11.84 -12.56 -20.30
CA VAL A 32 -12.96 -13.50 -20.17
C VAL A 32 -13.88 -13.31 -21.36
N ASP A 33 -14.16 -14.40 -22.07
CA ASP A 33 -15.07 -14.38 -23.20
C ASP A 33 -16.51 -14.47 -22.68
N ILE A 34 -17.33 -13.46 -22.97
CA ILE A 34 -18.74 -13.48 -22.61
C ILE A 34 -19.52 -14.10 -23.77
N MET A 35 -19.95 -15.35 -23.64
CA MET A 35 -21.04 -15.91 -24.48
C MET A 35 -22.38 -15.45 -23.87
N PRO A 36 -23.33 -14.89 -24.64
CA PRO A 36 -23.68 -15.26 -26.02
C PRO A 36 -23.37 -14.20 -27.11
N THR A 37 -22.76 -13.06 -26.79
CA THR A 37 -22.60 -11.93 -27.73
C THR A 37 -21.26 -11.87 -28.48
N GLY A 38 -20.34 -12.83 -28.28
CA GLY A 38 -19.05 -12.85 -28.99
C GLY A 38 -18.12 -11.68 -28.64
N THR A 39 -18.48 -10.86 -27.65
CA THR A 39 -17.70 -9.73 -27.16
C THR A 39 -16.71 -10.21 -26.11
N LYS A 40 -15.41 -10.09 -26.41
CA LYS A 40 -14.32 -10.40 -25.46
C LYS A 40 -14.27 -9.32 -24.39
N PHE A 41 -14.66 -9.64 -23.16
CA PHE A 41 -14.53 -8.70 -22.05
C PHE A 41 -13.15 -8.85 -21.44
N ILE A 42 -12.29 -7.90 -21.78
CA ILE A 42 -10.96 -7.81 -21.20
C ILE A 42 -11.14 -7.00 -19.92
N ALA A 43 -11.21 -7.67 -18.78
CA ALA A 43 -11.13 -6.98 -17.49
C ALA A 43 -9.65 -6.65 -17.23
N ARG A 44 -9.26 -5.41 -17.50
CA ARG A 44 -7.90 -4.95 -17.22
C ARG A 44 -7.91 -4.14 -15.92
N TYR A 45 -6.87 -4.28 -15.12
CA TYR A 45 -6.65 -3.45 -13.93
C TYR A 45 -6.61 -1.94 -14.25
N ARG A 46 -6.18 -1.61 -15.48
CA ARG A 46 -6.09 -0.25 -16.03
C ARG A 46 -7.42 0.40 -16.41
N ASP A 47 -8.51 -0.37 -16.42
CA ASP A 47 -9.85 0.15 -16.72
C ASP A 47 -10.52 0.76 -15.48
N TRP A 48 -9.95 0.52 -14.30
CA TRP A 48 -10.42 1.04 -13.03
C TRP A 48 -9.43 2.08 -12.51
N ASP A 49 -9.83 3.35 -12.53
CA ASP A 49 -8.96 4.47 -12.16
C ASP A 49 -8.39 4.34 -10.75
N ILE A 50 -9.21 3.89 -9.79
CA ILE A 50 -8.83 3.75 -8.37
C ILE A 50 -7.68 2.74 -8.19
N PHE A 51 -7.72 1.65 -8.94
CA PHE A 51 -6.71 0.61 -8.89
C PHE A 51 -5.39 1.06 -9.53
N THR A 52 -5.47 1.80 -10.64
CA THR A 52 -4.30 2.43 -11.28
C THR A 52 -3.65 3.47 -10.37
N MET A 53 -4.44 4.33 -9.73
CA MET A 53 -3.93 5.34 -8.80
C MET A 53 -3.28 4.69 -7.56
N SER A 54 -3.89 3.63 -7.02
CA SER A 54 -3.34 2.89 -5.87
C SER A 54 -2.00 2.22 -6.22
N MET A 55 -1.88 1.65 -7.42
CA MET A 55 -0.62 1.07 -7.92
C MET A 55 0.51 2.11 -7.96
N ILE A 56 0.22 3.31 -8.49
CA ILE A 56 1.20 4.41 -8.57
C ILE A 56 1.65 4.82 -7.17
N VAL A 57 0.71 4.96 -6.23
CA VAL A 57 1.00 5.29 -4.84
C VAL A 57 1.92 4.25 -4.19
N TYR A 58 1.66 2.96 -4.38
CA TYR A 58 2.51 1.89 -3.82
C TYR A 58 3.90 1.87 -4.44
N PHE A 59 4.01 2.16 -5.74
CA PHE A 59 5.30 2.27 -6.42
C PHE A 59 6.13 3.43 -5.87
N ILE A 60 5.53 4.62 -5.70
CA ILE A 60 6.18 5.79 -5.08
C ILE A 60 6.60 5.47 -3.64
N GLY A 61 5.72 4.86 -2.86
CA GLY A 61 6.00 4.46 -1.47
C GLY A 61 7.14 3.44 -1.37
N SER A 62 7.25 2.52 -2.34
CA SER A 62 8.34 1.54 -2.41
C SER A 62 9.67 2.21 -2.73
N ILE A 63 9.71 3.09 -3.73
CA ILE A 63 10.92 3.87 -4.09
C ILE A 63 11.37 4.71 -2.91
N TYR A 64 10.45 5.41 -2.25
CA TYR A 64 10.79 6.21 -1.08
C TYR A 64 11.44 5.36 0.02
N ASN A 65 10.81 4.25 0.42
CA ASN A 65 11.37 3.38 1.45
C ASN A 65 12.72 2.79 1.05
N PHE A 66 12.91 2.49 -0.24
CA PHE A 66 14.19 2.07 -0.80
C PHE A 66 15.25 3.18 -0.75
N SER A 67 14.92 4.41 -1.14
CA SER A 67 15.85 5.55 -1.07
C SER A 67 16.27 5.84 0.37
N VAL A 68 15.37 5.73 1.34
CA VAL A 68 15.67 5.93 2.78
C VAL A 68 16.61 4.86 3.34
N LEU A 69 16.71 3.67 2.72
CA LEU A 69 17.73 2.68 3.09
C LEU A 69 19.15 3.18 2.81
N PHE A 70 19.37 3.95 1.74
CA PHE A 70 20.69 4.46 1.35
C PHE A 70 21.09 5.76 2.06
N LEU A 71 20.14 6.46 2.68
CA LEU A 71 20.44 7.63 3.48
C LEU A 71 21.31 7.24 4.70
N CYS A 72 22.54 7.77 4.72
CA CYS A 72 23.54 7.51 5.75
C CYS A 72 23.18 8.23 7.05
N VAL A 73 23.37 7.54 8.18
CA VAL A 73 22.78 7.82 9.52
C VAL A 73 23.39 9.01 10.26
N GLY A 74 24.14 9.87 9.57
CA GLY A 74 24.89 10.98 10.18
C GLY A 74 24.23 12.35 10.08
N SER A 75 23.14 12.49 9.32
CA SER A 75 22.59 13.81 8.97
C SER A 75 21.39 14.20 9.84
N MET A 76 21.25 15.52 10.11
CA MET A 76 20.07 16.18 10.72
C MET A 76 18.74 15.94 9.96
N LEU A 77 18.77 15.19 8.85
CA LEU A 77 17.64 14.82 8.00
C LEU A 77 16.58 13.90 8.66
N TRP A 78 16.75 13.48 9.92
CA TRP A 78 15.80 12.57 10.56
C TRP A 78 14.42 13.20 10.83
N ARG A 79 14.37 14.52 11.09
CA ARG A 79 13.11 15.26 11.31
C ARG A 79 12.21 15.30 10.05
N PRO A 80 12.69 15.72 8.87
CA PRO A 80 11.85 15.71 7.67
C PRO A 80 11.43 14.30 7.24
N ILE A 81 12.24 13.26 7.51
CA ILE A 81 11.88 11.87 7.21
C ILE A 81 10.59 11.47 7.95
N ILE A 82 10.45 11.82 9.23
CA ILE A 82 9.24 11.50 10.02
C ILE A 82 7.99 12.18 9.42
N VAL A 83 8.12 13.44 9.00
CA VAL A 83 7.00 14.19 8.38
C VAL A 83 6.61 13.55 7.05
N VAL A 84 7.58 13.18 6.21
CA VAL A 84 7.31 12.50 4.94
C VAL A 84 6.72 11.10 5.16
N ASP A 85 7.19 10.35 6.16
CA ASP A 85 6.60 9.06 6.54
C ASP A 85 5.14 9.22 6.96
N MET A 86 4.79 10.30 7.68
CA MET A 86 3.39 10.62 8.04
C MET A 86 2.52 10.93 6.83
N ILE A 87 3.04 11.70 5.87
CA ILE A 87 2.29 12.01 4.64
C ILE A 87 2.08 10.73 3.83
N LEU A 88 3.12 9.90 3.69
CA LEU A 88 3.04 8.67 2.91
C LEU A 88 2.09 7.65 3.52
N ILE A 89 2.09 7.46 4.84
CA ILE A 89 1.15 6.52 5.46
C ILE A 89 -0.31 6.96 5.25
N MET A 90 -0.59 8.27 5.27
CA MET A 90 -1.92 8.80 5.01
C MET A 90 -2.34 8.57 3.55
N ILE A 91 -1.45 8.83 2.60
CA ILE A 91 -1.75 8.64 1.16
C ILE A 91 -1.95 7.14 0.86
N ILE A 92 -1.03 6.27 1.31
CA ILE A 92 -1.11 4.81 1.11
C ILE A 92 -2.34 4.23 1.80
N GLY A 93 -2.62 4.66 3.04
CA GLY A 93 -3.80 4.22 3.78
C GLY A 93 -5.11 4.65 3.11
N GLY A 94 -5.16 5.91 2.64
CA GLY A 94 -6.29 6.44 1.88
C GLY A 94 -6.55 5.63 0.60
N SER A 95 -5.51 5.43 -0.23
CA SER A 95 -5.65 4.64 -1.47
C SER A 95 -6.05 3.20 -1.19
N LEU A 96 -5.48 2.56 -0.16
CA LEU A 96 -5.81 1.19 0.23
C LEU A 96 -7.27 1.07 0.66
N SER A 97 -7.78 2.03 1.44
CA SER A 97 -9.18 2.03 1.88
C SER A 97 -10.16 2.19 0.70
N ALA A 98 -9.82 3.05 -0.28
CA ALA A 98 -10.60 3.21 -1.51
C ALA A 98 -10.57 1.95 -2.39
N ALA A 99 -9.41 1.29 -2.45
CA ALA A 99 -9.26 0.04 -3.19
C ALA A 99 -10.05 -1.11 -2.54
N TRP A 100 -10.09 -1.20 -1.21
CA TRP A 100 -10.93 -2.17 -0.49
C TRP A 100 -12.43 -1.94 -0.72
N GLN A 101 -12.88 -0.69 -0.70
CA GLN A 101 -14.28 -0.36 -1.00
C GLN A 101 -14.65 -0.74 -2.43
N THR A 102 -13.80 -0.40 -3.40
CA THR A 102 -13.97 -0.79 -4.80
C THR A 102 -14.00 -2.31 -4.95
N PHE A 103 -13.12 -3.03 -4.26
CA PHE A 103 -13.11 -4.49 -4.27
C PHE A 103 -14.41 -5.09 -3.72
N SER A 104 -14.94 -4.56 -2.61
CA SER A 104 -16.22 -5.00 -2.05
C SER A 104 -17.38 -4.84 -3.03
N LEU A 105 -17.40 -3.73 -3.78
CA LEU A 105 -18.38 -3.48 -4.85
C LEU A 105 -18.24 -4.51 -5.99
N ILE A 106 -17.01 -4.81 -6.42
CA ILE A 106 -16.74 -5.79 -7.48
C ILE A 106 -17.07 -7.22 -7.04
N GLN A 107 -16.85 -7.54 -5.76
CA GLN A 107 -17.10 -8.87 -5.20
C GLN A 107 -18.58 -9.15 -5.02
N ASN A 108 -19.31 -8.22 -4.40
CA ASN A 108 -20.71 -8.41 -4.02
C ASN A 108 -21.68 -7.92 -5.10
N GLY A 109 -21.25 -6.99 -5.96
CA GLY A 109 -22.14 -6.25 -6.84
C GLY A 109 -23.08 -5.33 -6.05
N ALA A 110 -23.99 -4.68 -6.76
CA ALA A 110 -25.05 -3.87 -6.15
C ALA A 110 -26.38 -4.26 -6.80
N PRO A 111 -27.18 -5.14 -6.16
CA PRO A 111 -28.39 -5.68 -6.78
C PRO A 111 -29.43 -4.59 -7.03
N TYR A 112 -29.45 -3.54 -6.20
CA TYR A 112 -30.37 -2.40 -6.34
C TYR A 112 -30.18 -1.61 -7.66
N VAL A 113 -28.97 -1.57 -8.20
CA VAL A 113 -28.66 -0.87 -9.47
C VAL A 113 -28.40 -1.85 -10.63
N GLY A 114 -28.75 -3.13 -10.46
CA GLY A 114 -28.54 -4.17 -11.47
C GLY A 114 -27.06 -4.49 -11.75
N TRP A 115 -26.15 -4.11 -10.85
CA TRP A 115 -24.72 -4.36 -11.04
C TRP A 115 -24.36 -5.77 -10.56
N TYR A 116 -24.05 -6.64 -11.50
CA TYR A 116 -23.69 -8.04 -11.24
C TYR A 116 -22.27 -8.17 -10.64
N PRO A 117 -22.05 -9.08 -9.69
CA PRO A 117 -20.72 -9.33 -9.10
C PRO A 117 -19.72 -9.83 -10.15
N ILE A 118 -18.74 -8.99 -10.46
CA ILE A 118 -17.70 -9.26 -11.47
C ILE A 118 -16.79 -10.41 -11.03
N CYS A 119 -16.55 -10.56 -9.72
CA CYS A 119 -15.73 -11.66 -9.20
C CYS A 119 -16.30 -13.06 -9.51
N LYS A 120 -17.61 -13.20 -9.79
CA LYS A 120 -18.20 -14.47 -10.21
C LYS A 120 -17.87 -14.84 -11.67
N ILE A 121 -17.61 -13.83 -12.50
CA ILE A 121 -17.25 -13.99 -13.92
C ILE A 121 -15.72 -14.15 -14.06
N VAL A 122 -14.97 -13.44 -13.21
CA VAL A 122 -13.50 -13.31 -13.32
C VAL A 122 -12.81 -13.71 -11.99
N PRO A 123 -12.82 -15.01 -11.60
CA PRO A 123 -12.40 -15.43 -10.27
C PRO A 123 -10.89 -15.29 -10.03
N HIS A 124 -10.06 -15.55 -11.05
CA HIS A 124 -8.60 -15.47 -10.91
C HIS A 124 -8.13 -14.02 -10.70
N PHE A 125 -8.69 -13.05 -11.43
CA PHE A 125 -8.47 -11.62 -11.22
C PHE A 125 -8.83 -11.20 -9.81
N CYS A 126 -10.00 -11.63 -9.31
CA CYS A 126 -10.44 -11.32 -7.96
C CYS A 126 -9.46 -11.86 -6.90
N SER A 127 -8.91 -13.07 -7.11
CA SER A 127 -7.90 -13.67 -6.23
C SER A 127 -6.55 -12.92 -6.24
N CYS A 128 -6.13 -12.39 -7.39
CA CYS A 128 -4.95 -11.54 -7.47
C CYS A 128 -5.16 -10.20 -6.75
N ILE A 129 -6.34 -9.58 -6.90
CA ILE A 129 -6.66 -8.31 -6.24
C ILE A 129 -6.64 -8.48 -4.73
N ILE A 130 -7.37 -9.44 -4.19
CA ILE A 130 -7.41 -9.65 -2.74
C ILE A 130 -6.02 -9.98 -2.17
N GLY A 131 -5.22 -10.76 -2.90
CA GLY A 131 -3.82 -11.01 -2.57
C GLY A 131 -3.00 -9.72 -2.53
N SER A 132 -3.09 -8.88 -3.57
CA SER A 132 -2.37 -7.60 -3.60
C SER A 132 -2.79 -6.63 -2.49
N LEU A 133 -4.08 -6.55 -2.18
CA LEU A 133 -4.61 -5.70 -1.11
C LEU A 133 -4.18 -6.19 0.27
N SER A 134 -4.16 -7.51 0.49
CA SER A 134 -3.68 -8.08 1.75
C SER A 134 -2.20 -7.76 1.98
N VAL A 135 -1.35 -7.92 0.97
CA VAL A 135 0.08 -7.61 1.04
C VAL A 135 0.30 -6.11 1.25
N ALA A 136 -0.42 -5.24 0.55
CA ALA A 136 -0.37 -3.80 0.78
C ALA A 136 -0.81 -3.42 2.21
N SER A 137 -1.82 -4.11 2.76
CA SER A 137 -2.29 -3.90 4.14
C SER A 137 -1.21 -4.25 5.16
N ILE A 138 -0.48 -5.36 4.96
CA ILE A 138 0.66 -5.74 5.81
C ILE A 138 1.74 -4.66 5.75
N GLY A 139 2.07 -4.17 4.55
CA GLY A 139 3.01 -3.06 4.36
C GLY A 139 2.61 -1.79 5.11
N LEU A 140 1.31 -1.44 5.09
CA LEU A 140 0.77 -0.29 5.82
C LEU A 140 0.91 -0.44 7.34
N VAL A 141 0.59 -1.62 7.88
CA VAL A 141 0.73 -1.90 9.32
C VAL A 141 2.19 -1.80 9.75
N LEU A 142 3.12 -2.35 8.95
CA LEU A 142 4.55 -2.23 9.23
C LEU A 142 5.03 -0.77 9.21
N GLN A 143 4.55 0.03 8.26
CA GLN A 143 4.84 1.47 8.20
C GLN A 143 4.27 2.20 9.43
N LEU A 144 3.07 1.84 9.90
CA LEU A 144 2.48 2.41 11.11
C LEU A 144 3.31 2.10 12.36
N VAL A 145 3.72 0.83 12.51
CA VAL A 145 4.58 0.39 13.63
C VAL A 145 5.91 1.13 13.61
N LEU A 146 6.51 1.31 12.42
CA LEU A 146 7.75 2.10 12.28
C LEU A 146 7.56 3.54 12.78
N LEU A 147 6.45 4.17 12.39
CA LEU A 147 6.16 5.56 12.70
C LEU A 147 5.91 5.76 14.20
N LEU A 148 5.12 4.86 14.81
CA LEU A 148 4.87 4.86 16.25
C LEU A 148 6.14 4.60 17.05
N TRP A 149 7.00 3.70 16.57
CA TRP A 149 8.30 3.44 17.18
C TRP A 149 9.16 4.71 17.16
N CYS A 150 9.33 5.36 16.00
CA CYS A 150 10.07 6.61 15.90
C CYS A 150 9.47 7.72 16.79
N LEU A 151 8.15 7.86 16.80
CA LEU A 151 7.46 8.84 17.63
C LEU A 151 7.70 8.60 19.12
N HIS A 152 7.63 7.35 19.57
CA HIS A 152 7.87 6.99 20.97
C HIS A 152 9.29 7.36 21.42
N TYR A 153 10.31 7.09 20.59
CA TYR A 153 11.69 7.48 20.92
C TYR A 153 11.88 9.00 20.98
N VAL A 154 11.27 9.74 20.05
CA VAL A 154 11.34 11.22 20.05
C VAL A 154 10.61 11.81 21.24
N LEU A 155 9.42 11.30 21.56
CA LEU A 155 8.62 11.78 22.69
C LEU A 155 9.31 11.48 24.02
N ASN A 156 9.89 10.28 24.18
CA ASN A 156 10.63 9.91 25.38
C ASN A 156 11.90 10.77 25.55
N PHE A 157 12.62 11.07 24.46
CA PHE A 157 13.75 11.99 24.50
C PHE A 157 13.32 13.42 24.92
N LEU A 158 12.20 13.91 24.40
CA LEU A 158 11.67 15.24 24.75
C LEU A 158 11.28 15.30 26.25
N LEU A 159 10.56 14.29 26.74
CA LEU A 159 10.15 14.21 28.14
C LEU A 159 11.32 14.10 29.12
N LEU A 160 12.42 13.43 28.74
CA LEU A 160 13.62 13.32 29.56
C LEU A 160 14.48 14.59 29.57
N VAL A 161 14.47 15.37 28.48
CA VAL A 161 15.13 16.69 28.42
C VAL A 161 14.38 17.73 29.26
N GLU A 162 13.07 17.57 29.41
CA GLU A 162 12.20 18.50 30.15
C GLU A 162 12.00 18.12 31.62
N SER A 163 12.86 17.25 32.18
CA SER A 163 12.98 17.01 33.62
C SER A 163 14.17 17.77 34.24
N PRO A 164 14.08 19.10 34.46
CA PRO A 164 15.01 19.84 35.29
C PRO A 164 14.60 19.70 36.76
N TYR A 165 14.85 18.55 37.38
CA TYR A 165 14.88 18.42 38.85
C TYR A 165 15.96 17.41 39.25
#